data_AF-A0A355R7Q0-F1
#
_entry.id   AF-A0A355R7Q0-F1
#
_cell.length_a   1.000
_cell.length_b   1.000
_cell.length_c   1.000
_cell.angle_alpha   90.00
_cell.angle_beta   90.00
_cell.angle_gamma   90.00
#
_symmetry.space_group_name_H-M   'P 1'
#
loop_
_entity.id
_entity.type
_entity.pdbx_description
1 polymer ?
#
loop_
_entity_poly.entity_id
_entity_poly.type
_entity_poly.pdbx_seq_one_letter_code
_entity_poly.pdbx_strand_id
1 'polypeptide(L)'
;MAISWLLKTVVRYVGFAVLLGSLLLGGLHADWDFSQISRKSQALYGPLGAGQGRIDAWQSLMATQKQGTELERLQVVNRFFNQQLRYVEDIDLWHEVDYWATPVQALIKGAGDCEDYAIAKYFSLRRMGIPSEKLRITYVKALRQNRAHMVLTYYSSPQAQPLVLDSLMDAIKPASQRTDLLPVYAFNGEGLWLTGAAGNKKVGDTKRLSRWQDLLKKMQAEGFPAEPVY
;
A
#
# COMPACT_ATOMS: atom_id res chain seq x y z
N MET A 1 53.72 -0.46 35.89
CA MET A 1 53.49 -1.06 34.56
C MET A 1 52.27 -2.01 34.49
N ALA A 2 51.29 -1.97 35.40
CA ALA A 2 50.16 -2.93 35.39
C ALA A 2 48.78 -2.33 35.03
N ILE A 3 48.61 -1.02 35.15
CA ILE A 3 47.28 -0.37 35.04
C ILE A 3 46.86 -0.14 33.57
N SER A 4 47.81 0.08 32.66
CA SER A 4 47.49 0.37 31.25
C SER A 4 47.05 -0.87 30.44
N TRP A 5 47.30 -2.08 30.96
CA TRP A 5 46.95 -3.33 30.28
C TRP A 5 45.49 -3.72 30.56
N LEU A 6 45.00 -3.53 31.79
CA LEU A 6 43.62 -3.80 32.20
C LEU A 6 42.60 -2.90 31.47
N LEU A 7 42.90 -1.61 31.30
CA LEU A 7 42.04 -0.67 30.59
C LEU A 7 41.89 -1.00 29.09
N LYS A 8 42.94 -1.47 28.42
CA LYS A 8 42.89 -1.83 27.00
C LYS A 8 42.05 -3.08 26.75
N THR A 9 42.06 -4.03 27.67
CA THR A 9 41.31 -5.29 27.55
C THR A 9 39.82 -5.06 27.76
N VAL A 10 39.42 -4.25 28.76
CA VAL A 10 38.00 -3.92 29.02
C VAL A 10 37.39 -3.12 27.86
N VAL A 11 38.10 -2.12 27.31
CA VAL A 11 37.63 -1.34 26.16
C VAL A 11 37.41 -2.21 24.91
N ARG A 12 38.23 -3.25 24.72
CA ARG A 12 38.11 -4.16 23.58
C ARG A 12 36.90 -5.10 23.67
N TYR A 13 36.54 -5.56 24.88
CA TYR A 13 35.35 -6.38 25.09
C TYR A 13 34.05 -5.56 25.06
N VAL A 14 34.06 -4.33 25.58
CA VAL A 14 32.90 -3.42 25.50
C VAL A 14 32.66 -2.99 24.04
N GLY A 15 33.71 -2.70 23.26
CA GLY A 15 33.58 -2.39 21.84
C GLY A 15 33.01 -3.54 21.00
N PHE A 16 33.37 -4.78 21.32
CA PHE A 16 32.85 -5.97 20.63
C PHE A 16 31.39 -6.28 21.00
N ALA A 17 30.99 -6.06 22.26
CA ALA A 17 29.60 -6.22 22.70
C ALA A 17 28.68 -5.16 22.09
N VAL A 18 29.14 -3.92 21.89
CA VAL A 18 28.38 -2.86 21.21
C VAL A 18 28.26 -3.14 19.71
N LEU A 19 29.29 -3.69 19.06
CA LEU A 19 29.23 -4.12 17.65
C LEU A 19 28.32 -5.34 17.43
N LEU A 20 28.31 -6.32 18.34
CA LEU A 20 27.35 -7.44 18.27
C LEU A 20 25.90 -7.00 18.59
N GLY A 21 25.72 -6.09 19.55
CA GLY A 21 24.41 -5.55 19.90
C GLY A 21 23.79 -4.68 18.80
N SER A 22 24.61 -3.96 18.03
CA SER A 22 24.15 -3.17 16.89
C SER A 22 23.90 -4.02 15.62
N LEU A 23 24.54 -5.19 15.49
CA LEU A 23 24.24 -6.16 14.43
C LEU A 23 22.93 -6.94 14.67
N LEU A 24 22.42 -7.00 15.91
CA LEU A 24 21.18 -7.69 16.26
C LEU A 24 19.94 -6.77 16.32
N LEU A 25 20.11 -5.46 16.13
CA LEU A 25 19.03 -4.48 15.98
C LEU A 25 18.64 -4.25 14.51
N GLY A 26 18.84 -5.25 13.65
CA GLY A 26 18.11 -5.34 12.39
C GLY A 26 16.63 -5.47 12.73
N GLY A 27 15.86 -4.40 12.50
CA GLY A 27 14.47 -4.28 12.93
C GLY A 27 13.66 -5.54 12.64
N LEU A 28 13.08 -6.12 13.69
CA LEU A 28 12.03 -7.12 13.57
C LEU A 28 10.80 -6.40 12.97
N HIS A 29 10.81 -6.22 11.65
CA HIS A 29 9.60 -5.83 10.93
C HIS A 29 8.59 -6.97 11.12
N ALA A 30 7.43 -6.66 11.70
CA ALA A 30 6.34 -7.62 11.77
C ALA A 30 5.91 -7.95 10.33
N ASP A 31 6.35 -9.09 9.83
CA ASP A 31 5.96 -9.57 8.51
C ASP A 31 4.45 -9.88 8.50
N TRP A 32 3.83 -9.81 7.32
CA TRP A 32 2.45 -10.24 7.15
C TRP A 32 2.39 -11.77 7.26
N ASP A 33 1.80 -12.27 8.34
CA ASP A 33 1.49 -13.69 8.49
C ASP A 33 0.21 -14.02 7.72
N PHE A 34 0.35 -14.43 6.47
CA PHE A 34 -0.78 -14.79 5.60
C PHE A 34 -1.59 -15.99 6.13
N SER A 35 -0.99 -16.89 6.92
CA SER A 35 -1.74 -17.97 7.58
C SER A 35 -2.69 -17.40 8.64
N GLN A 36 -2.20 -16.46 9.44
CA GLN A 36 -3.05 -15.73 10.38
C GLN A 36 -4.11 -14.91 9.67
N ILE A 37 -3.74 -14.20 8.58
CA ILE A 37 -4.65 -13.35 7.83
C ILE A 37 -5.80 -14.18 7.26
N SER A 38 -5.51 -15.26 6.50
CA SER A 38 -6.55 -16.14 5.97
C SER A 38 -7.45 -16.71 7.05
N ARG A 39 -6.89 -17.17 8.18
CA ARG A 39 -7.68 -17.71 9.29
C ARG A 39 -8.62 -16.68 9.92
N LYS A 40 -8.14 -15.45 10.19
CA LYS A 40 -8.99 -14.39 10.76
C LYS A 40 -10.02 -13.90 9.76
N SER A 41 -9.66 -13.73 8.50
CA SER A 41 -10.60 -13.35 7.44
C SER A 41 -11.68 -14.41 7.23
N GLN A 42 -11.35 -15.71 7.33
CA GLN A 42 -12.35 -16.78 7.29
C GLN A 42 -13.33 -16.70 8.47
N ALA A 43 -12.84 -16.35 9.67
CA ALA A 43 -13.71 -16.14 10.83
C ALA A 43 -14.60 -14.89 10.69
N LEU A 44 -14.11 -13.83 10.03
CA LEU A 44 -14.85 -12.58 9.83
C LEU A 44 -15.87 -12.65 8.69
N TYR A 45 -15.53 -13.32 7.60
CA TYR A 45 -16.28 -13.25 6.34
C TYR A 45 -16.87 -14.60 5.89
N GLY A 46 -16.61 -15.68 6.64
CA GLY A 46 -16.99 -17.04 6.28
C GLY A 46 -16.01 -17.71 5.31
N PRO A 47 -16.37 -18.85 4.71
CA PRO A 47 -15.51 -19.58 3.80
C PRO A 47 -15.01 -18.71 2.64
N LEU A 48 -13.69 -18.66 2.44
CA LEU A 48 -13.06 -17.76 1.47
C LEU A 48 -13.28 -18.19 0.01
N GLY A 49 -13.64 -19.46 -0.22
CA GLY A 49 -13.92 -20.02 -1.55
C GLY A 49 -12.78 -19.78 -2.54
N ALA A 50 -13.11 -19.33 -3.75
CA ALA A 50 -12.12 -18.95 -4.77
C ALA A 50 -11.20 -17.79 -4.33
N GLY A 51 -11.59 -17.03 -3.31
CA GLY A 51 -10.79 -15.95 -2.73
C GLY A 51 -9.49 -16.44 -2.10
N GLN A 52 -9.45 -17.66 -1.55
CA GLN A 52 -8.23 -18.23 -0.97
C GLN A 52 -7.11 -18.27 -2.01
N GLY A 53 -7.37 -18.81 -3.21
CA GLY A 53 -6.37 -18.89 -4.26
C GLY A 53 -5.84 -17.51 -4.72
N ARG A 54 -6.68 -16.47 -4.67
CA ARG A 54 -6.26 -15.09 -4.97
C ARG A 54 -5.40 -14.49 -3.87
N ILE A 55 -5.70 -14.79 -2.61
CA ILE A 55 -4.86 -14.40 -1.46
C ILE A 55 -3.50 -15.12 -1.52
N ASP A 56 -3.49 -16.42 -1.85
CA ASP A 56 -2.24 -17.19 -2.00
C ASP A 56 -1.38 -16.67 -3.17
N ALA A 57 -2.02 -16.29 -4.28
CA ALA A 57 -1.33 -15.65 -5.41
C ALA A 57 -0.78 -14.27 -5.02
N TRP A 58 -1.51 -13.51 -4.20
CA TRP A 58 -1.04 -12.22 -3.68
C TRP A 58 0.15 -12.38 -2.73
N GLN A 59 0.11 -13.37 -1.82
CA GLN A 59 1.26 -13.74 -0.99
C GLN A 59 2.48 -14.08 -1.84
N SER A 60 2.29 -14.90 -2.87
CA SER A 60 3.36 -15.32 -3.78
C SER A 60 3.97 -14.14 -4.54
N LEU A 61 3.14 -13.19 -5.00
CA LEU A 61 3.59 -11.93 -5.60
C LEU A 61 4.49 -11.16 -4.63
N MET A 62 4.05 -11.02 -3.36
CA MET A 62 4.80 -10.31 -2.33
C MET A 62 6.10 -11.01 -1.93
N ALA A 63 6.17 -12.34 -2.03
CA ALA A 63 7.37 -13.10 -1.69
C ALA A 63 8.44 -13.05 -2.80
N THR A 64 8.01 -13.08 -4.07
CA THR A 64 8.92 -13.24 -5.22
C THR A 64 9.39 -11.92 -5.83
N GLN A 65 8.63 -10.83 -5.66
CA GLN A 65 8.89 -9.55 -6.33
C GLN A 65 9.36 -8.44 -5.37
N LYS A 66 9.96 -8.79 -4.23
CA LYS A 66 10.65 -7.79 -3.38
C LYS A 66 11.94 -7.27 -4.02
N GLN A 67 12.48 -8.00 -4.98
CA GLN A 67 13.71 -7.65 -5.72
C GLN A 67 13.34 -6.99 -7.05
N GLY A 68 14.24 -6.16 -7.60
CA GLY A 68 14.00 -5.37 -8.80
C GLY A 68 13.75 -3.88 -8.52
N THR A 69 13.58 -3.12 -9.59
CA THR A 69 13.36 -1.67 -9.60
C THR A 69 11.96 -1.30 -9.08
N GLU A 70 11.80 -0.04 -8.63
CA GLU A 70 10.47 0.46 -8.25
C GLU A 70 9.47 0.36 -9.41
N LEU A 71 9.91 0.61 -10.66
CA LEU A 71 9.04 0.51 -11.83
C LEU A 71 8.53 -0.92 -12.08
N GLU A 72 9.38 -1.93 -11.94
CA GLU A 72 8.97 -3.33 -12.07
C GLU A 72 7.92 -3.69 -11.00
N ARG A 73 8.13 -3.25 -9.75
CA ARG A 73 7.16 -3.43 -8.66
C ARG A 73 5.81 -2.77 -8.99
N LEU A 74 5.81 -1.54 -9.50
CA LEU A 74 4.60 -0.85 -9.96
C LEU A 74 3.87 -1.67 -11.04
N GLN A 75 4.60 -2.18 -12.03
CA GLN A 75 4.03 -2.94 -13.14
C GLN A 75 3.41 -4.26 -12.70
N VAL A 76 4.10 -5.06 -11.89
CA VAL A 76 3.60 -6.36 -11.44
C VAL A 76 2.39 -6.20 -10.52
N VAL A 77 2.40 -5.22 -9.61
CA VAL A 77 1.26 -4.94 -8.73
C VAL A 77 0.06 -4.40 -9.52
N ASN A 78 0.29 -3.45 -10.45
CA ASN A 78 -0.80 -2.91 -11.26
C ASN A 78 -1.49 -4.01 -12.07
N ARG A 79 -0.70 -4.83 -12.75
CA ARG A 79 -1.19 -5.95 -13.55
C ARG A 79 -1.92 -6.99 -12.70
N PHE A 80 -1.37 -7.34 -11.54
CA PHE A 80 -1.97 -8.34 -10.66
C PHE A 80 -3.40 -7.97 -10.29
N PHE A 81 -3.63 -6.77 -9.72
CA PHE A 81 -4.98 -6.39 -9.30
C PHE A 81 -5.92 -6.16 -10.48
N ASN A 82 -5.42 -5.64 -11.60
CA ASN A 82 -6.24 -5.51 -12.82
C ASN A 82 -6.70 -6.86 -13.39
N GLN A 83 -5.97 -7.94 -13.14
CA GLN A 83 -6.35 -9.29 -13.57
C GLN A 83 -7.18 -10.04 -12.53
N GLN A 84 -6.91 -9.85 -11.24
CA GLN A 84 -7.56 -10.59 -10.15
C GLN A 84 -8.94 -10.04 -9.78
N LEU A 85 -9.21 -8.77 -10.10
CA LEU A 85 -10.44 -8.08 -9.74
C LEU A 85 -11.24 -7.77 -11.01
N ARG A 86 -12.55 -7.99 -10.94
CA ARG A 86 -13.51 -7.42 -11.89
C ARG A 86 -14.02 -6.09 -11.35
N TYR A 87 -14.15 -5.10 -12.22
CA TYR A 87 -14.75 -3.82 -11.82
C TYR A 87 -16.26 -4.02 -11.57
N VAL A 88 -16.71 -3.72 -10.35
CA VAL A 88 -18.13 -3.74 -9.93
C VAL A 88 -18.34 -2.59 -8.96
N GLU A 89 -19.42 -1.82 -9.12
CA GLU A 89 -19.75 -0.72 -8.20
C GLU A 89 -20.18 -1.23 -6.82
N ASP A 90 -19.92 -0.46 -5.78
CA ASP A 90 -20.19 -0.87 -4.39
C ASP A 90 -21.67 -1.15 -4.11
N ILE A 91 -22.56 -0.41 -4.78
CA ILE A 91 -24.00 -0.62 -4.58
C ILE A 91 -24.44 -2.02 -5.03
N ASP A 92 -23.75 -2.59 -6.02
CA ASP A 92 -24.02 -3.93 -6.53
C ASP A 92 -23.23 -5.00 -5.76
N LEU A 93 -22.02 -4.66 -5.28
CA LEU A 93 -21.12 -5.62 -4.63
C LEU A 93 -21.34 -5.75 -3.12
N TRP A 94 -21.53 -4.61 -2.46
CA TRP A 94 -21.61 -4.44 -1.00
C TRP A 94 -22.99 -3.97 -0.54
N HIS A 95 -23.86 -3.51 -1.45
CA HIS A 95 -25.15 -2.85 -1.14
C HIS A 95 -24.97 -1.57 -0.32
N GLU A 96 -23.82 -0.92 -0.47
CA GLU A 96 -23.48 0.37 0.12
C GLU A 96 -23.01 1.31 -1.00
N VAL A 97 -23.22 2.62 -0.85
CA VAL A 97 -22.92 3.57 -1.93
C VAL A 97 -21.42 3.76 -2.15
N ASP A 98 -20.61 3.56 -1.11
CA ASP A 98 -19.18 3.91 -1.11
C ASP A 98 -18.50 3.18 0.06
N TYR A 99 -18.02 1.97 -0.23
CA TYR A 99 -17.47 0.98 0.69
C TYR A 99 -16.01 0.68 0.33
N TRP A 100 -15.09 1.20 1.13
CA TRP A 100 -13.66 0.96 0.89
C TRP A 100 -13.26 -0.44 1.35
N ALA A 101 -13.11 -1.38 0.43
CA ALA A 101 -12.69 -2.74 0.75
C ALA A 101 -11.21 -2.80 1.12
N THR A 102 -10.87 -3.65 2.09
CA THR A 102 -9.47 -4.04 2.32
C THR A 102 -8.94 -4.84 1.12
N PRO A 103 -7.61 -4.96 0.94
CA PRO A 103 -7.06 -5.85 -0.08
C PRO A 103 -7.58 -7.29 0.03
N VAL A 104 -7.80 -7.77 1.25
CA VAL A 104 -8.34 -9.12 1.48
C VAL A 104 -9.80 -9.21 1.08
N GLN A 105 -10.64 -8.23 1.45
CA GLN A 105 -12.04 -8.18 1.04
C GLN A 105 -12.20 -8.16 -0.49
N ALA A 106 -11.42 -7.32 -1.18
CA ALA A 106 -11.41 -7.27 -2.64
C ALA A 106 -10.99 -8.61 -3.26
N LEU A 107 -9.95 -9.27 -2.73
CA LEU A 107 -9.50 -10.59 -3.21
C LEU A 107 -10.51 -11.70 -2.87
N ILE A 108 -11.21 -11.65 -1.74
CA ILE A 108 -12.28 -12.60 -1.42
C ILE A 108 -13.38 -12.49 -2.47
N LYS A 109 -13.86 -11.28 -2.74
CA LYS A 109 -14.89 -11.03 -3.75
C LYS A 109 -14.42 -11.26 -5.19
N GLY A 110 -13.12 -11.08 -5.46
CA GLY A 110 -12.59 -11.03 -6.82
C GLY A 110 -13.16 -9.87 -7.62
N ALA A 111 -13.54 -8.80 -6.93
CA ALA A 111 -14.18 -7.62 -7.47
C ALA A 111 -14.00 -6.43 -6.53
N GLY A 112 -14.16 -5.24 -7.08
CA GLY A 112 -14.13 -3.96 -6.38
C GLY A 112 -14.30 -2.83 -7.39
N ASP A 113 -14.36 -1.61 -6.91
CA ASP A 113 -14.53 -0.43 -7.75
C ASP A 113 -13.20 0.37 -7.87
N CYS A 114 -13.21 1.70 -8.09
CA CYS A 114 -11.98 2.43 -8.34
C CYS A 114 -11.05 2.56 -7.13
N GLU A 115 -11.57 2.83 -5.93
CA GLU A 115 -10.75 2.96 -4.72
C GLU A 115 -10.15 1.63 -4.30
N ASP A 116 -10.90 0.53 -4.43
CA ASP A 116 -10.48 -0.79 -3.97
C ASP A 116 -9.18 -1.21 -4.67
N TYR A 117 -9.11 -0.93 -5.97
CA TYR A 117 -7.90 -1.16 -6.76
C TYR A 117 -6.75 -0.26 -6.30
N ALA A 118 -7.01 1.04 -6.07
CA ALA A 118 -5.98 1.99 -5.64
C ALA A 118 -5.41 1.63 -4.26
N ILE A 119 -6.29 1.25 -3.33
CA ILE A 119 -5.98 0.81 -1.97
C ILE A 119 -5.17 -0.48 -1.98
N ALA A 120 -5.63 -1.51 -2.72
CA ALA A 120 -4.94 -2.79 -2.78
C ALA A 120 -3.54 -2.67 -3.40
N LYS A 121 -3.40 -1.85 -4.45
CA LYS A 121 -2.10 -1.51 -5.04
C LYS A 121 -1.22 -0.74 -4.05
N TYR A 122 -1.78 0.24 -3.32
CA TYR A 122 -1.04 1.05 -2.34
C TYR A 122 -0.40 0.17 -1.26
N PHE A 123 -1.19 -0.66 -0.57
CA PHE A 123 -0.66 -1.51 0.51
C PHE A 123 0.35 -2.53 0.00
N SER A 124 0.12 -3.09 -1.18
CA SER A 124 1.06 -4.04 -1.81
C SER A 124 2.41 -3.39 -2.10
N LEU A 125 2.42 -2.19 -2.69
CA LEU A 125 3.65 -1.48 -3.02
C LEU A 125 4.39 -1.00 -1.77
N ARG A 126 3.65 -0.57 -0.74
CA ARG A 126 4.25 -0.26 0.57
C ARG A 126 4.89 -1.50 1.19
N ARG A 127 4.22 -2.66 1.14
CA ARG A 127 4.78 -3.93 1.62
C ARG A 127 6.03 -4.35 0.85
N MET A 128 6.11 -4.00 -0.43
CA MET A 128 7.28 -4.18 -1.29
C MET A 128 8.36 -3.10 -1.09
N GLY A 129 8.24 -2.25 -0.07
CA GLY A 129 9.26 -1.28 0.32
C GLY A 129 9.28 0.01 -0.50
N ILE A 130 8.26 0.30 -1.31
CA ILE A 130 8.14 1.63 -1.91
C ILE A 130 7.73 2.61 -0.80
N PRO A 131 8.47 3.72 -0.59
CA PRO A 131 8.15 4.69 0.46
C PRO A 131 6.76 5.34 0.29
N SER A 132 6.10 5.67 1.40
CA SER A 132 4.74 6.25 1.43
C SER A 132 4.69 7.61 0.76
N GLU A 133 5.72 8.43 0.92
CA GLU A 133 5.82 9.76 0.33
C GLU A 133 5.81 9.75 -1.21
N LYS A 134 6.18 8.61 -1.81
CA LYS A 134 6.13 8.39 -3.27
C LYS A 134 4.76 7.95 -3.75
N LEU A 135 3.86 7.48 -2.88
CA LEU A 135 2.57 6.90 -3.26
C LEU A 135 1.41 7.75 -2.77
N ARG A 136 0.47 8.10 -3.66
CA ARG A 136 -0.74 8.84 -3.29
C ARG A 136 -1.97 8.29 -4.00
N ILE A 137 -2.98 7.92 -3.22
CA ILE A 137 -4.31 7.66 -3.72
C ILE A 137 -4.91 9.01 -4.14
N THR A 138 -5.32 9.12 -5.40
CA THR A 138 -5.66 10.39 -6.04
C THR A 138 -7.09 10.34 -6.54
N TYR A 139 -7.91 11.24 -6.02
CA TYR A 139 -9.26 11.46 -6.50
C TYR A 139 -9.23 12.36 -7.74
N VAL A 140 -9.86 11.90 -8.80
CA VAL A 140 -9.88 12.56 -10.10
C VAL A 140 -11.30 12.59 -10.66
N LYS A 141 -11.58 13.49 -11.59
CA LYS A 141 -12.74 13.38 -12.48
C LYS A 141 -12.29 12.62 -13.73
N ALA A 142 -12.88 11.45 -13.96
CA ALA A 142 -12.71 10.73 -15.22
C ALA A 142 -13.64 11.34 -16.28
N LEU A 143 -13.05 12.09 -17.21
CA LEU A 143 -13.78 12.92 -18.18
C LEU A 143 -14.61 12.09 -19.16
N ARG A 144 -14.10 10.92 -19.58
CA ARG A 144 -14.78 10.05 -20.55
C ARG A 144 -16.04 9.41 -19.97
N GLN A 145 -15.98 8.99 -18.71
CA GLN A 145 -17.11 8.41 -17.98
C GLN A 145 -17.97 9.51 -17.30
N ASN A 146 -17.48 10.76 -17.30
CA ASN A 146 -18.07 11.91 -16.62
C ASN A 146 -18.46 11.63 -15.17
N ARG A 147 -17.56 10.98 -14.41
CA ARG A 147 -17.78 10.63 -13.00
C ARG A 147 -16.53 10.83 -12.16
N ALA A 148 -16.72 10.78 -10.85
CA ALA A 148 -15.63 10.62 -9.88
C ALA A 148 -14.89 9.31 -10.14
N HIS A 149 -13.57 9.32 -9.93
CA HIS A 149 -12.72 8.14 -10.08
C HIS A 149 -11.54 8.23 -9.13
N MET A 150 -10.94 7.10 -8.79
CA MET A 150 -9.78 7.02 -7.93
C MET A 150 -8.67 6.20 -8.58
N VAL A 151 -7.45 6.72 -8.50
CA VAL A 151 -6.24 6.08 -9.04
C VAL A 151 -5.12 6.10 -8.01
N LEU A 152 -4.13 5.23 -8.15
CA LEU A 152 -2.88 5.36 -7.41
C LEU A 152 -1.86 6.11 -8.25
N THR A 153 -1.26 7.16 -7.69
CA THR A 153 -0.16 7.88 -8.31
C THR A 153 1.17 7.59 -7.63
N TYR A 154 2.22 7.45 -8.42
CA TYR A 154 3.59 7.26 -7.96
C TYR A 154 4.48 8.43 -8.40
N TYR A 155 5.26 8.98 -7.48
CA TYR A 155 6.21 10.06 -7.69
C TYR A 155 7.64 9.53 -7.46
N SER A 156 8.50 9.54 -8.48
CA SER A 156 9.90 9.13 -8.31
C SER A 156 10.71 10.10 -7.44
N SER A 157 10.31 11.37 -7.44
CA SER A 157 10.75 12.42 -6.52
C SER A 157 9.59 13.38 -6.22
N PRO A 158 9.65 14.22 -5.17
CA PRO A 158 8.53 15.08 -4.79
C PRO A 158 8.05 16.05 -5.89
N GLN A 159 8.95 16.45 -6.80
CA GLN A 159 8.68 17.34 -7.94
C GLN A 159 8.49 16.60 -9.27
N ALA A 160 8.68 15.28 -9.29
CA ALA A 160 8.51 14.50 -10.50
C ALA A 160 7.05 14.53 -10.97
N GLN A 161 6.88 14.43 -12.29
CA GLN A 161 5.57 14.09 -12.83
C GLN A 161 5.18 12.67 -12.38
N PRO A 162 3.95 12.47 -11.86
CA PRO A 162 3.56 11.15 -11.40
C PRO A 162 3.24 10.20 -12.54
N LEU A 163 3.50 8.92 -12.28
CA LEU A 163 2.92 7.80 -13.01
C LEU A 163 1.54 7.45 -12.42
N VAL A 164 0.61 7.04 -13.28
CA VAL A 164 -0.77 6.69 -12.90
C VAL A 164 -0.98 5.18 -13.03
N LEU A 165 -1.36 4.55 -11.94
CA LEU A 165 -1.80 3.16 -11.83
C LEU A 165 -3.33 3.16 -11.70
N ASP A 166 -4.02 2.58 -12.67
CA ASP A 166 -5.47 2.74 -12.85
C ASP A 166 -6.16 1.36 -12.98
N SER A 167 -7.43 1.29 -12.60
CA SER A 167 -8.30 0.13 -12.84
C SER A 167 -8.93 0.16 -14.24
N LEU A 168 -9.05 1.34 -14.86
CA LEU A 168 -9.61 1.50 -16.22
C LEU A 168 -8.62 1.12 -17.35
N MET A 169 -7.33 0.98 -17.04
CA MET A 169 -6.31 0.58 -18.00
C MET A 169 -5.10 -0.10 -17.35
N ASP A 170 -4.52 -1.06 -18.06
CA ASP A 170 -3.35 -1.81 -17.57
C ASP A 170 -2.03 -1.04 -17.73
N ALA A 171 -1.97 -0.14 -18.73
CA ALA A 171 -0.76 0.62 -19.01
C ALA A 171 -0.55 1.71 -17.96
N ILE A 172 0.60 1.67 -17.29
CA ILE A 172 1.07 2.75 -16.41
C ILE A 172 1.58 3.88 -17.28
N LYS A 173 0.98 5.07 -17.14
CA LYS A 173 1.33 6.25 -17.95
C LYS A 173 1.66 7.46 -17.09
N PRO A 174 2.52 8.37 -17.57
CA PRO A 174 2.68 9.69 -16.94
C PRO A 174 1.36 10.45 -16.95
N ALA A 175 1.12 11.27 -15.93
CA ALA A 175 -0.13 12.02 -15.79
C ALA A 175 -0.44 12.95 -16.98
N SER A 176 0.56 13.53 -17.67
CA SER A 176 0.32 14.34 -18.88
C SER A 176 -0.27 13.54 -20.04
N GLN A 177 -0.10 12.22 -20.05
CA GLN A 177 -0.66 11.33 -21.07
C GLN A 177 -2.06 10.80 -20.67
N ARG A 178 -2.56 11.16 -19.48
CA ARG A 178 -3.89 10.83 -18.98
C ARG A 178 -4.80 12.05 -19.03
N THR A 179 -4.95 12.61 -20.23
CA THR A 179 -5.81 13.78 -20.48
C THR A 179 -7.29 13.50 -20.22
N ASP A 180 -7.65 12.23 -20.02
CA ASP A 180 -8.97 11.78 -19.58
C ASP A 180 -9.20 11.93 -18.06
N LEU A 181 -8.17 12.26 -17.27
CA LEU A 181 -8.27 12.43 -15.81
C LEU A 181 -7.95 13.86 -15.39
N LEU A 182 -8.86 14.49 -14.63
CA LEU A 182 -8.60 15.77 -13.97
C LEU A 182 -8.42 15.56 -12.46
N PRO A 183 -7.22 15.80 -11.89
CA PRO A 183 -7.01 15.60 -10.46
C PRO A 183 -7.73 16.66 -9.62
N VAL A 184 -8.23 16.24 -8.45
CA VAL A 184 -8.93 17.11 -7.49
C VAL A 184 -8.16 17.18 -6.16
N TYR A 185 -7.83 16.01 -5.60
CA TYR A 185 -7.00 15.89 -4.40
C TYR A 185 -6.31 14.54 -4.35
N ALA A 186 -5.28 14.42 -3.52
CA ALA A 186 -4.55 13.18 -3.30
C ALA A 186 -4.25 12.98 -1.82
N PHE A 187 -4.19 11.74 -1.34
CA PHE A 187 -3.85 11.41 0.03
C PHE A 187 -3.06 10.10 0.10
N ASN A 188 -2.45 9.84 1.24
CA ASN A 188 -1.84 8.55 1.58
C ASN A 188 -1.98 8.32 3.10
N GLY A 189 -1.34 7.32 3.70
CA GLY A 189 -1.42 7.09 5.15
C GLY A 189 -0.98 8.25 6.06
N GLU A 190 -0.33 9.30 5.54
CA GLU A 190 0.36 10.34 6.32
C GLU A 190 -0.05 11.79 5.98
N GLY A 191 -0.80 12.00 4.90
CA GLY A 191 -1.17 13.35 4.47
C GLY A 191 -2.26 13.42 3.43
N LEU A 192 -2.86 14.61 3.35
CA LEU A 192 -3.80 15.05 2.32
C LEU A 192 -3.22 16.25 1.56
N TRP A 193 -3.28 16.21 0.24
CA TRP A 193 -2.82 17.24 -0.70
C TRP A 193 -3.98 17.68 -1.61
N LEU A 194 -4.20 18.99 -1.75
CA LEU A 194 -5.11 19.52 -2.77
C LEU A 194 -4.33 19.85 -4.04
N THR A 195 -4.93 19.59 -5.20
CA THR A 195 -4.36 20.00 -6.49
C THR A 195 -4.85 21.38 -6.88
N GLY A 196 -3.95 22.28 -7.29
CA GLY A 196 -4.26 23.62 -7.75
C GLY A 196 -3.13 24.24 -8.58
N ALA A 197 -3.40 25.39 -9.21
CA ALA A 197 -2.49 26.06 -10.15
C ALA A 197 -1.10 26.43 -9.58
N ALA A 198 -0.94 26.43 -8.24
CA ALA A 198 0.31 26.73 -7.55
C ALA A 198 1.10 25.49 -7.08
N GLY A 199 0.71 24.28 -7.48
CA GLY A 199 1.34 23.01 -7.10
C GLY A 199 0.63 22.28 -5.95
N ASN A 200 1.10 21.06 -5.64
CA ASN A 200 0.52 20.17 -4.62
C ASN A 200 0.78 20.72 -3.21
N LYS A 201 -0.24 21.32 -2.57
CA LYS A 201 -0.13 21.81 -1.18
C LYS A 201 -0.63 20.74 -0.21
N LYS A 202 0.19 20.32 0.75
CA LYS A 202 -0.27 19.49 1.89
C LYS A 202 -1.22 20.35 2.74
N VAL A 203 -2.45 19.90 2.92
CA VAL A 203 -3.51 20.67 3.61
C VAL A 203 -3.99 20.01 4.90
N GLY A 204 -3.56 18.79 5.21
CA GLY A 204 -4.01 18.11 6.41
C GLY A 204 -3.40 16.72 6.62
N ASP A 205 -3.87 16.09 7.69
CA ASP A 205 -3.57 14.72 8.10
C ASP A 205 -4.70 13.78 7.64
N THR A 206 -4.35 12.64 7.06
CA THR A 206 -5.27 11.57 6.62
C THR A 206 -6.04 10.97 7.78
N LYS A 207 -5.61 11.15 9.03
CA LYS A 207 -6.38 10.81 10.24
C LYS A 207 -7.74 11.52 10.33
N ARG A 208 -8.04 12.46 9.43
CA ARG A 208 -9.38 13.06 9.30
C ARG A 208 -10.29 12.33 8.29
N LEU A 209 -9.76 11.39 7.51
CA LEU A 209 -10.55 10.57 6.59
C LEU A 209 -11.07 9.35 7.34
N SER A 210 -12.34 9.43 7.79
CA SER A 210 -13.00 8.36 8.56
C SER A 210 -12.95 7.00 7.87
N ARG A 211 -13.13 6.95 6.55
CA ARG A 211 -13.08 5.70 5.77
C ARG A 211 -11.70 5.05 5.77
N TRP A 212 -10.63 5.85 5.73
CA TRP A 212 -9.27 5.30 5.83
C TRP A 212 -9.02 4.67 7.20
N GLN A 213 -9.51 5.29 8.27
CA GLN A 213 -9.40 4.73 9.61
C GLN A 213 -10.20 3.44 9.77
N ASP A 214 -11.43 3.39 9.23
CA ASP A 214 -12.23 2.16 9.23
C ASP A 214 -11.54 1.04 8.45
N LEU A 215 -10.97 1.36 7.29
CA LEU A 215 -10.18 0.42 6.51
C LEU A 215 -9.00 -0.16 7.31
N LEU A 216 -8.22 0.69 7.98
CA LEU A 216 -7.11 0.23 8.82
C LEU A 216 -7.59 -0.65 9.99
N LYS A 217 -8.74 -0.32 10.59
CA LYS A 217 -9.35 -1.13 11.64
C LYS A 217 -9.77 -2.51 11.11
N LYS A 218 -10.36 -2.58 9.91
CA LYS A 218 -10.69 -3.84 9.24
C LYS A 218 -9.44 -4.66 8.97
N MET A 219 -8.38 -4.05 8.43
CA MET A 219 -7.10 -4.74 8.23
C MET A 219 -6.50 -5.26 9.55
N GLN A 220 -6.56 -4.48 10.63
CA GLN A 220 -6.09 -4.97 11.93
C GLN A 220 -6.91 -6.19 12.41
N ALA A 221 -8.23 -6.16 12.22
CA ALA A 221 -9.11 -7.29 12.54
C ALA A 221 -8.80 -8.52 11.67
N GLU A 222 -8.43 -8.32 10.40
CA GLU A 222 -7.95 -9.35 9.49
C GLU A 222 -6.58 -9.91 9.90
N GLY A 223 -5.85 -9.27 10.81
CA GLY A 223 -4.56 -9.76 11.30
C GLY A 223 -3.33 -9.07 10.72
N PHE A 224 -3.51 -7.96 10.01
CA PHE A 224 -2.40 -7.07 9.68
C PHE A 224 -1.89 -6.36 10.95
N PRO A 225 -0.59 -6.00 11.00
CA PRO A 225 -0.04 -5.22 12.10
C PRO A 225 -0.71 -3.83 12.19
N ALA A 226 -0.89 -3.33 13.41
CA ALA A 226 -1.64 -2.09 13.70
C ALA A 226 -1.00 -0.84 13.10
N GLU A 227 0.33 -0.81 13.00
CA GLU A 227 1.05 0.16 12.19
C GLU A 227 1.66 -0.56 11.00
N PRO A 228 1.40 -0.10 9.76
CA PRO A 228 2.20 -0.49 8.62
C PRO A 228 3.61 0.10 8.79
N VAL A 229 4.45 -0.56 9.58
CA VAL A 229 5.87 -0.16 9.74
C VAL A 229 6.59 -0.55 8.46
N TYR A 230 6.56 0.34 7.46
CA TYR A 230 7.38 0.22 6.25
C TYR A 230 8.37 1.37 6.13
#